data_AF-A0A5T1YNX7-F1
#
_entry.id   AF-A0A5T1YNX7-F1
#
_cell.length_a   1.000
_cell.length_b   1.000
_cell.length_c   1.000
_cell.angle_alpha   90.00
_cell.angle_beta   90.00
_cell.angle_gamma   90.00
#
_symmetry.space_group_name_H-M   'P 1'
#
loop_
_entity.id
_entity.type
_entity.pdbx_description
1 polymer ?
#
loop_
_entity_poly.entity_id
_entity_poly.type
_entity_poly.pdbx_seq_one_letter_code
_entity_poly.pdbx_strand_id
1 'polypeptide(L)'
;VANGYLIERLKGIKPSAKVEFELNSLLTYDVIIPKGAIFSNEKADIATLKEEVVIKKGENKASGVLELDEFIESKERKTEFLQTPLPFVAKIKQLEFFKGGASEESDEALRERAVMSVHRFSTAGSEKGYIYHALSASAKVASIKALNNGAGKVRVIIKSEDELSVDVVKEYLSADER
;
A
#
# COMPACT_ATOMS: atom_id res chain seq x y z
N VAL A 1 10.30 -16.61 8.55
CA VAL A 1 11.28 -17.04 7.53
C VAL A 1 11.02 -18.50 7.20
N ALA A 2 10.89 -18.87 5.93
CA ALA A 2 10.91 -20.27 5.53
C ALA A 2 12.37 -20.73 5.49
N ASN A 3 12.90 -21.23 6.62
CA ASN A 3 14.35 -21.40 6.88
C ASN A 3 15.12 -22.27 5.86
N GLY A 4 14.43 -23.07 5.03
CA GLY A 4 15.07 -23.85 3.95
C GLY A 4 15.24 -23.12 2.61
N TYR A 5 14.49 -22.03 2.37
CA TYR A 5 14.40 -21.37 1.05
C TYR A 5 14.92 -19.92 1.05
N LEU A 6 15.35 -19.40 2.20
CA LEU A 6 15.82 -18.01 2.36
C LEU A 6 14.82 -16.96 1.85
N ILE A 7 13.51 -17.24 1.99
CA ILE A 7 12.46 -16.28 1.66
C ILE A 7 11.76 -15.76 2.92
N GLU A 8 11.46 -14.47 2.87
CA GLU A 8 10.72 -13.75 3.90
C GLU A 8 9.26 -13.57 3.48
N ARG A 9 8.37 -13.51 4.47
CA ARG A 9 6.95 -13.27 4.25
C ARG A 9 6.75 -11.85 3.73
N LEU A 10 5.90 -11.70 2.72
CA LEU A 10 5.55 -10.36 2.25
C LEU A 10 4.72 -9.67 3.33
N LYS A 11 5.21 -8.51 3.78
CA LYS A 11 4.45 -7.66 4.70
C LYS A 11 3.20 -7.16 3.98
N GLY A 12 2.10 -7.10 4.71
CA GLY A 12 0.89 -6.46 4.20
C GLY A 12 1.13 -4.98 3.88
N ILE A 13 0.23 -4.40 3.12
CA ILE A 13 0.22 -2.97 2.78
C ILE A 13 -0.99 -2.36 3.47
N LYS A 14 -0.78 -1.26 4.17
CA LYS A 14 -1.87 -0.56 4.84
C LYS A 14 -2.71 0.19 3.81
N PRO A 15 -4.06 0.11 3.88
CA PRO A 15 -4.90 0.83 2.95
C PRO A 15 -4.91 2.32 3.29
N SER A 16 -5.12 3.14 2.27
CA SER A 16 -5.10 4.60 2.38
C SER A 16 -6.43 5.23 1.97
N ALA A 17 -6.72 6.40 2.53
CA ALA A 17 -7.92 7.17 2.24
C ALA A 17 -7.61 8.67 2.16
N LYS A 18 -8.25 9.36 1.22
CA LYS A 18 -8.17 10.83 1.14
C LYS A 18 -9.09 11.48 2.16
N VAL A 19 -8.55 12.49 2.83
CA VAL A 19 -9.22 13.26 3.88
C VAL A 19 -9.10 14.75 3.58
N GLU A 20 -10.14 15.49 3.93
CA GLU A 20 -10.16 16.96 3.93
C GLU A 20 -10.21 17.46 5.38
N PHE A 21 -9.27 18.35 5.70
CA PHE A 21 -9.21 19.07 6.98
C PHE A 21 -9.86 20.43 6.82
N GLU A 22 -10.66 20.83 7.80
CA GLU A 22 -11.27 22.16 7.86
C GLU A 22 -10.96 22.83 9.19
N LEU A 23 -10.44 24.06 9.12
CA LEU A 23 -10.16 24.91 10.28
C LEU A 23 -11.41 25.63 10.78
N ASN A 24 -11.46 25.94 12.07
CA ASN A 24 -12.57 26.67 12.67
C ASN A 24 -12.71 28.13 12.19
N SER A 25 -11.64 28.70 11.66
CA SER A 25 -11.53 30.09 11.26
C SER A 25 -10.39 30.27 10.27
N LEU A 26 -10.41 31.37 9.50
CA LEU A 26 -9.27 31.74 8.67
C LEU A 26 -8.18 32.32 9.57
N LEU A 27 -7.01 31.69 9.55
CA LEU A 27 -5.85 32.11 10.32
C LEU A 27 -4.89 32.92 9.43
N THR A 28 -4.15 33.84 10.06
CA THR A 28 -3.18 34.72 9.39
C THR A 28 -1.79 34.10 9.27
N TYR A 29 -1.62 32.88 9.77
CA TYR A 29 -0.39 32.08 9.74
C TYR A 29 -0.67 30.68 9.22
N ASP A 30 0.38 29.98 8.79
CA ASP A 30 0.28 28.62 8.27
C ASP A 30 0.07 27.62 9.42
N VAL A 31 -0.84 26.67 9.25
CA VAL A 31 -1.09 25.59 10.22
C VAL A 31 -0.52 24.29 9.68
N ILE A 32 0.30 23.62 10.50
CA ILE A 32 0.92 22.35 10.14
C ILE A 32 0.24 21.24 10.91
N ILE A 33 -0.28 20.25 10.18
CA ILE A 33 -0.74 18.99 10.73
C ILE A 33 0.43 18.00 10.63
N PRO A 34 1.00 17.56 11.76
CA PRO A 34 2.19 16.72 11.74
C PRO A 34 1.88 15.34 11.18
N LYS A 35 2.85 14.78 10.46
CA LYS A 35 2.86 13.35 10.12
C LYS A 35 2.67 12.50 11.38
N GLY A 36 1.89 11.43 11.26
CA GLY A 36 1.60 10.52 12.37
C GLY A 36 0.50 10.99 13.32
N ALA A 37 -0.21 12.09 13.00
CA ALA A 37 -1.46 12.43 13.69
C ALA A 37 -2.45 11.25 13.64
N ILE A 38 -3.08 10.95 14.77
CA ILE A 38 -3.91 9.77 14.99
C ILE A 38 -5.38 10.15 14.88
N PHE A 39 -6.09 9.39 14.05
CA PHE A 39 -7.52 9.48 13.79
C PHE A 39 -8.18 8.16 14.13
N SER A 40 -9.39 8.19 14.67
CA SER A 40 -10.15 7.00 15.01
C SER A 40 -11.61 7.07 14.59
N ASN A 41 -12.37 6.01 14.87
CA ASN A 41 -13.82 5.97 14.73
C ASN A 41 -14.53 5.37 15.95
N GLU A 42 -15.88 5.36 15.90
CA GLU A 42 -16.74 4.79 16.97
C GLU A 42 -16.47 3.30 17.24
N LYS A 43 -15.85 2.59 16.29
CA LYS A 43 -15.51 1.17 16.38
C LYS A 43 -14.03 0.93 16.73
N ALA A 44 -13.33 1.98 17.16
CA ALA A 44 -11.91 1.95 17.52
C ALA A 44 -10.95 1.56 16.37
N ASP A 45 -11.36 1.72 15.12
CA ASP A 45 -10.43 1.64 13.99
C ASP A 45 -9.48 2.85 14.05
N ILE A 46 -8.16 2.63 13.92
CA ILE A 46 -7.14 3.67 14.02
C ILE A 46 -6.51 3.93 12.65
N ALA A 47 -6.37 5.19 12.27
CA ALA A 47 -5.65 5.63 11.10
C ALA A 47 -4.65 6.73 11.46
N THR A 48 -3.55 6.81 10.71
CA THR A 48 -2.48 7.77 10.92
C THR A 48 -2.25 8.61 9.67
N LEU A 49 -1.87 9.88 9.85
CA LEU A 49 -1.54 10.73 8.73
C LEU A 49 -0.20 10.32 8.10
N LYS A 50 -0.21 10.00 6.80
CA LYS A 50 0.95 9.49 6.08
C LYS A 50 2.07 10.53 5.95
N GLU A 51 1.69 11.78 5.69
CA GLU A 51 2.58 12.90 5.41
C GLU A 51 2.04 14.16 6.08
N GLU A 52 2.93 15.09 6.43
CA GLU A 52 2.48 16.35 7.00
C GLU A 52 1.63 17.14 6.01
N VAL A 53 0.61 17.83 6.51
CA VAL A 53 -0.28 18.66 5.71
C VAL A 53 -0.19 20.09 6.20
N VAL A 54 0.12 21.01 5.30
CA VAL A 54 0.24 22.44 5.60
C VAL A 54 -0.96 23.18 5.03
N ILE A 55 -1.73 23.82 5.90
CA ILE A 55 -2.80 24.75 5.53
C ILE A 55 -2.21 26.15 5.51
N LYS A 56 -2.19 26.79 4.34
CA LYS A 56 -1.59 28.11 4.18
C LYS A 56 -2.42 29.20 4.86
N LYS A 57 -1.78 30.30 5.24
CA LYS A 57 -2.44 31.51 5.74
C LYS A 57 -3.57 31.95 4.79
N GLY A 58 -4.72 32.28 5.36
CA GLY A 58 -5.92 32.66 4.61
C GLY A 58 -6.68 31.49 3.96
N GLU A 59 -6.15 30.26 3.99
CA GLU A 59 -6.88 29.05 3.65
C GLU A 59 -7.42 28.40 4.92
N ASN A 60 -8.59 27.76 4.80
CA ASN A 60 -9.20 27.01 5.89
C ASN A 60 -9.35 25.53 5.59
N LYS A 61 -8.91 25.07 4.41
CA LYS A 61 -9.05 23.70 3.95
C LYS A 61 -7.74 23.17 3.40
N ALA A 62 -7.44 21.90 3.70
CA ALA A 62 -6.37 21.17 3.03
C ALA A 62 -6.73 19.70 2.88
N SER A 63 -6.17 19.06 1.86
CA SER A 63 -6.26 17.63 1.64
C SER A 63 -5.07 16.89 2.25
N GLY A 64 -5.32 15.68 2.74
CA GLY A 64 -4.29 14.77 3.21
C GLY A 64 -4.62 13.32 2.90
N VAL A 65 -3.70 12.43 3.28
CA VAL A 65 -3.85 10.98 3.10
C VAL A 65 -3.69 10.29 4.45
N LEU A 66 -4.75 9.61 4.88
CA LEU A 66 -4.73 8.73 6.05
C LEU A 66 -4.35 7.31 5.64
N GLU A 67 -3.60 6.64 6.48
CA GLU A 67 -3.24 5.23 6.37
C GLU A 67 -3.80 4.47 7.58
N LEU A 68 -4.59 3.43 7.31
CA LEU A 68 -5.20 2.62 8.37
C LEU A 68 -4.12 1.77 9.06
N ASP A 69 -4.17 1.65 10.38
CA ASP A 69 -3.23 0.83 11.16
C ASP A 69 -3.59 -0.66 11.15
N GLU A 70 -3.98 -1.17 9.97
CA GLU A 70 -4.32 -2.58 9.73
C GLU A 70 -3.83 -3.00 8.33
N PHE A 71 -3.37 -4.24 8.22
CA PHE A 71 -2.99 -4.84 6.94
C PHE A 71 -4.20 -5.51 6.29
N ILE A 72 -4.99 -4.74 5.54
CA ILE A 72 -6.19 -5.20 4.85
C ILE A 72 -6.31 -4.52 3.49
N GLU A 73 -6.95 -5.19 2.51
CA GLU A 73 -7.12 -4.69 1.13
C GLU A 73 -7.91 -3.37 1.08
N SER A 74 -9.08 -3.37 1.71
CA SER A 74 -9.94 -2.20 1.82
C SER A 74 -10.82 -2.28 3.06
N LYS A 75 -11.28 -1.11 3.52
CA LYS A 75 -12.20 -1.01 4.65
C LYS A 75 -13.19 0.12 4.41
N GLU A 76 -14.48 -0.21 4.35
CA GLU A 76 -15.60 0.72 4.18
C GLU A 76 -15.93 1.44 5.49
N ARG A 77 -14.93 2.07 6.09
CA ARG A 77 -15.04 2.82 7.35
C ARG A 77 -14.43 4.20 7.15
N LYS A 78 -14.93 5.15 7.93
CA LYS A 78 -14.37 6.49 8.03
C LYS A 78 -13.80 6.71 9.42
N THR A 79 -12.63 7.32 9.49
CA THR A 79 -11.94 7.71 10.73
C THR A 79 -11.93 9.24 10.80
N GLU A 80 -13.05 9.80 11.28
CA GLU A 80 -13.25 11.26 11.35
C GLU A 80 -13.02 11.82 12.76
N PHE A 81 -12.77 10.96 13.75
CA PHE A 81 -12.50 11.40 15.12
C PHE A 81 -11.01 11.66 15.30
N LEU A 82 -10.67 12.83 15.80
CA LEU A 82 -9.29 13.20 16.07
C LEU A 82 -8.88 12.78 17.49
N GLN A 83 -7.83 11.97 17.63
CA GLN A 83 -7.28 11.56 18.92
C GLN A 83 -6.09 12.42 19.34
N THR A 84 -5.22 12.77 18.38
CA THR A 84 -4.11 13.69 18.64
C THR A 84 -4.64 15.12 18.78
N PRO A 85 -4.38 15.83 19.89
CA PRO A 85 -4.86 17.20 20.03
C PRO A 85 -4.18 18.10 19.00
N LEU A 86 -4.89 18.42 17.92
CA LEU A 86 -4.47 19.40 16.92
C LEU A 86 -5.26 20.68 17.17
N PRO A 87 -4.61 21.78 17.57
CA PRO A 87 -5.33 23.03 17.73
C PRO A 87 -5.86 23.49 16.36
N PHE A 88 -7.01 24.18 16.37
CA PHE A 88 -7.64 24.83 15.21
C PHE A 88 -8.33 23.93 14.18
N VAL A 89 -8.05 22.61 14.15
CA VAL A 89 -8.78 21.67 13.29
C VAL A 89 -10.20 21.48 13.85
N ALA A 90 -11.20 21.97 13.14
CA ALA A 90 -12.60 21.92 13.56
C ALA A 90 -13.28 20.64 13.09
N LYS A 91 -12.99 20.24 11.86
CA LYS A 91 -13.68 19.14 11.20
C LYS A 91 -12.74 18.39 10.29
N ILE A 92 -12.90 17.08 10.30
CA ILE A 92 -12.20 16.16 9.42
C ILE A 92 -13.27 15.43 8.64
N LYS A 93 -13.17 15.47 7.32
CA LYS A 93 -14.11 14.80 6.43
C LYS A 93 -13.36 13.82 5.56
N GLN A 94 -13.64 12.54 5.73
CA GLN A 94 -13.05 11.53 4.88
C GLN A 94 -13.83 11.44 3.56
N LEU A 95 -13.14 11.71 2.45
CA LEU A 95 -13.73 11.78 1.11
C LEU A 95 -13.96 10.39 0.50
N GLU A 96 -13.05 9.46 0.77
CA GLU A 96 -13.01 8.13 0.19
C GLU A 96 -12.85 7.06 1.28
N PHE A 97 -13.32 5.84 1.02
CA PHE A 97 -13.04 4.70 1.91
C PHE A 97 -11.58 4.25 1.80
N PHE A 98 -11.09 3.55 2.83
CA PHE A 98 -9.74 3.00 2.81
C PHE A 98 -9.62 1.93 1.72
N LYS A 99 -8.66 2.13 0.80
CA LYS A 99 -8.41 1.24 -0.34
C LYS A 99 -6.91 1.13 -0.63
N GLY A 100 -6.56 0.14 -1.45
CA GLY A 100 -5.19 -0.04 -1.95
C GLY A 100 -4.23 -0.57 -0.88
N GLY A 101 -4.74 -1.27 0.13
CA GLY A 101 -3.94 -2.09 1.01
C GLY A 101 -3.77 -3.51 0.47
N ALA A 102 -3.13 -4.36 1.26
CA ALA A 102 -3.00 -5.79 1.03
C ALA A 102 -2.82 -6.48 2.37
N SER A 103 -3.47 -7.62 2.54
CA SER A 103 -3.26 -8.46 3.72
C SER A 103 -1.83 -9.01 3.75
N GLU A 104 -1.36 -9.37 4.94
CA GLU A 104 -0.11 -10.12 5.06
C GLU A 104 -0.23 -11.46 4.32
N GLU A 105 0.87 -11.89 3.70
CA GLU A 105 0.88 -13.14 2.94
C GLU A 105 0.54 -14.34 3.84
N SER A 106 -0.40 -15.17 3.37
CA SER A 106 -0.82 -16.38 4.08
C SER A 106 0.24 -17.48 4.05
N ASP A 107 0.11 -18.45 4.95
CA ASP A 107 1.05 -19.58 5.06
C ASP A 107 1.06 -20.42 3.77
N GLU A 108 -0.11 -20.61 3.15
CA GLU A 108 -0.24 -21.34 1.89
C GLU A 108 0.45 -20.62 0.74
N ALA A 109 0.23 -19.30 0.61
CA ALA A 109 0.87 -18.48 -0.42
C ALA A 109 2.39 -18.44 -0.23
N LEU A 110 2.86 -18.29 1.01
CA LEU A 110 4.27 -18.37 1.36
C LEU A 110 4.87 -19.73 1.00
N ARG A 111 4.15 -20.82 1.27
CA ARG A 111 4.60 -22.19 0.95
C ARG A 111 4.73 -22.40 -0.56
N GLU A 112 3.77 -21.92 -1.34
CA GLU A 112 3.82 -22.02 -2.81
C GLU A 112 4.98 -21.20 -3.37
N ARG A 113 5.14 -19.95 -2.90
CA ARG A 113 6.26 -19.09 -3.30
C ARG A 113 7.61 -19.66 -2.88
N ALA A 114 7.70 -20.33 -1.73
CA ALA A 114 8.91 -21.02 -1.28
C ALA A 114 9.34 -22.10 -2.28
N VAL A 115 8.41 -22.93 -2.75
CA VAL A 115 8.72 -23.96 -3.77
C VAL A 115 9.15 -23.31 -5.09
N MET A 116 8.48 -22.22 -5.50
CA MET A 116 8.85 -21.50 -6.72
C MET A 116 10.22 -20.81 -6.62
N SER A 117 10.65 -20.44 -5.41
CA SER A 117 11.93 -19.76 -5.18
C SER A 117 13.14 -20.56 -5.66
N VAL A 118 13.06 -21.89 -5.74
CA VAL A 118 14.15 -22.74 -6.30
C VAL A 118 14.46 -22.35 -7.75
N HIS A 119 13.47 -21.86 -8.47
CA HIS A 119 13.60 -21.44 -9.86
C HIS A 119 14.15 -20.02 -10.04
N ARG A 120 14.39 -19.27 -8.94
CA ARG A 120 14.90 -17.88 -8.98
C ARG A 120 16.31 -17.78 -9.54
N PHE A 121 17.14 -18.80 -9.33
CA PHE A 121 18.53 -18.82 -9.79
C PHE A 121 18.69 -19.06 -11.30
N SER A 122 17.57 -19.18 -12.02
CA SER A 122 17.57 -19.41 -13.46
C SER A 122 17.94 -18.13 -14.22
N THR A 123 19.17 -18.08 -14.75
CA THR A 123 19.64 -16.99 -15.64
C THR A 123 18.89 -16.93 -16.97
N ALA A 124 18.35 -18.06 -17.44
CA ALA A 124 17.55 -18.15 -18.66
C ALA A 124 16.06 -17.78 -18.47
N GLY A 125 15.61 -17.53 -17.23
CA GLY A 125 14.24 -17.11 -16.93
C GLY A 125 13.19 -18.21 -17.14
N SER A 126 13.16 -19.21 -16.27
CA SER A 126 12.07 -20.19 -16.29
C SER A 126 10.71 -19.53 -15.97
N GLU A 127 9.61 -20.10 -16.47
CA GLU A 127 8.24 -19.60 -16.22
C GLU A 127 7.97 -19.37 -14.73
N LYS A 128 8.35 -20.36 -13.90
CA LYS A 128 8.21 -20.30 -12.44
C LYS A 128 9.08 -19.23 -11.79
N GLY A 129 10.25 -18.93 -12.36
CA GLY A 129 11.11 -17.84 -11.92
C GLY A 129 10.43 -16.48 -12.10
N TYR A 130 9.81 -16.23 -13.26
CA TYR A 130 9.04 -15.01 -13.50
C TYR A 130 7.85 -14.88 -12.53
N ILE A 131 7.13 -15.98 -12.30
CA ILE A 131 6.02 -15.99 -11.34
C ILE A 131 6.52 -15.67 -9.92
N TYR A 132 7.61 -16.28 -9.48
CA TYR A 132 8.21 -16.01 -8.17
C TYR A 132 8.61 -14.54 -8.00
N HIS A 133 9.36 -13.99 -8.94
CA HIS A 133 9.83 -12.61 -8.87
C HIS A 133 8.67 -11.63 -8.89
N ALA A 134 7.70 -11.85 -9.77
CA ALA A 134 6.56 -10.97 -9.89
C ALA A 134 5.63 -11.04 -8.65
N LEU A 135 5.47 -12.21 -8.00
CA LEU A 135 4.74 -12.34 -6.73
C LEU A 135 5.49 -11.65 -5.59
N SER A 136 6.82 -11.72 -5.61
CA SER A 136 7.67 -11.09 -4.60
C SER A 136 7.71 -9.56 -4.70
N ALA A 137 7.27 -8.98 -5.81
CA ALA A 137 7.30 -7.54 -6.02
C ALA A 137 6.28 -6.77 -5.17
N SER A 138 5.09 -7.34 -4.91
CA SER A 138 4.04 -6.66 -4.14
C SER A 138 3.00 -7.63 -3.58
N ALA A 139 2.61 -7.42 -2.32
CA ALA A 139 1.52 -8.15 -1.68
C ALA A 139 0.13 -7.86 -2.32
N LYS A 140 0.00 -6.79 -3.13
CA LYS A 140 -1.25 -6.49 -3.87
C LYS A 140 -1.52 -7.43 -5.04
N VAL A 141 -0.55 -8.28 -5.40
CA VAL A 141 -0.67 -9.16 -6.54
C VAL A 141 -1.29 -10.48 -6.12
N ALA A 142 -2.52 -10.73 -6.55
CA ALA A 142 -3.27 -11.93 -6.19
C ALA A 142 -2.80 -13.17 -6.97
N SER A 143 -2.53 -13.04 -8.27
CA SER A 143 -2.03 -14.15 -9.08
C SER A 143 -1.27 -13.68 -10.31
N ILE A 144 -0.40 -14.56 -10.82
CA ILE A 144 0.49 -14.26 -11.94
C ILE A 144 0.57 -15.43 -12.89
N LYS A 145 0.60 -15.12 -14.18
CA LYS A 145 0.86 -16.09 -15.25
C LYS A 145 1.92 -15.56 -16.20
N ALA A 146 3.01 -16.30 -16.34
CA ALA A 146 4.05 -16.00 -17.33
C ALA A 146 3.81 -16.85 -18.59
N LEU A 147 3.91 -16.22 -19.77
CA LEU A 147 3.71 -16.86 -21.07
C LEU A 147 4.87 -16.51 -22.00
N ASN A 148 5.27 -17.48 -22.82
CA ASN A 148 6.19 -17.25 -23.93
C ASN A 148 5.47 -16.42 -25.02
N ASN A 149 6.08 -15.30 -25.43
CA ASN A 149 5.55 -14.39 -26.45
C ASN A 149 6.57 -14.16 -27.60
N GLY A 150 7.41 -15.16 -27.87
CA GLY A 150 8.43 -15.15 -28.92
C GLY A 150 9.86 -15.08 -28.37
N ALA A 151 10.85 -15.13 -29.26
CA ALA A 151 12.26 -15.10 -28.90
C ALA A 151 12.59 -13.82 -28.09
N GLY A 152 13.10 -14.01 -26.87
CA GLY A 152 13.46 -12.92 -25.96
C GLY A 152 12.29 -12.10 -25.40
N LYS A 153 11.03 -12.55 -25.58
CA LYS A 153 9.83 -11.83 -25.12
C LYS A 153 8.99 -12.69 -24.20
N VAL A 154 8.80 -12.22 -22.98
CA VAL A 154 7.94 -12.86 -21.97
C VAL A 154 6.75 -11.96 -21.71
N ARG A 155 5.54 -12.52 -21.78
CA ARG A 155 4.30 -11.84 -21.39
C ARG A 155 3.95 -12.28 -19.98
N VAL A 156 3.89 -11.33 -19.06
CA VAL A 156 3.43 -11.58 -17.68
C VAL A 156 2.04 -10.98 -17.53
N ILE A 157 1.07 -11.81 -17.14
CA ILE A 157 -0.30 -11.43 -16.86
C ILE A 157 -0.48 -11.43 -15.35
N ILE A 158 -0.95 -10.30 -14.82
CA ILE A 158 -1.08 -10.05 -13.39
C ILE A 158 -2.56 -9.89 -13.07
N LYS A 159 -3.01 -10.53 -11.98
CA LYS A 159 -4.31 -10.26 -11.37
C LYS A 159 -4.06 -9.42 -10.10
N SER A 160 -4.52 -8.18 -10.12
CA SER A 160 -4.48 -7.26 -8.97
C SER A 160 -5.72 -6.37 -9.00
N GLU A 161 -6.07 -5.78 -7.86
CA GLU A 161 -7.14 -4.79 -7.76
C GLU A 161 -6.71 -3.40 -8.24
N ASP A 162 -5.40 -3.15 -8.30
CA ASP A 162 -4.81 -1.84 -8.57
C ASP A 162 -3.97 -1.88 -9.85
N GLU A 163 -4.18 -0.92 -10.75
CA GLU A 163 -3.46 -0.84 -12.03
C GLU A 163 -1.98 -0.50 -11.82
N LEU A 164 -1.68 0.26 -10.76
CA LEU A 164 -0.32 0.63 -10.34
C LEU A 164 0.55 -0.60 -10.01
N SER A 165 -0.06 -1.73 -9.67
CA SER A 165 0.66 -2.98 -9.41
C SER A 165 1.42 -3.47 -10.66
N VAL A 166 0.95 -3.14 -11.86
CA VAL A 166 1.63 -3.52 -13.11
C VAL A 166 2.96 -2.80 -13.24
N ASP A 167 3.00 -1.49 -12.93
CA ASP A 167 4.22 -0.69 -13.02
C ASP A 167 5.25 -1.13 -11.99
N VAL A 168 4.82 -1.39 -10.75
CA VAL A 168 5.69 -1.91 -9.67
C VAL A 168 6.33 -3.24 -10.08
N VAL A 169 5.51 -4.18 -10.58
CA VAL A 169 6.01 -5.50 -11.01
C VAL A 169 6.93 -5.36 -12.22
N LYS A 170 6.61 -4.48 -13.16
CA LYS A 170 7.43 -4.24 -14.35
C LYS A 170 8.79 -3.65 -13.99
N GLU A 171 8.84 -2.68 -13.08
CA GLU A 171 10.07 -2.09 -12.57
C GLU A 171 10.92 -3.13 -11.84
N TYR A 172 10.30 -3.92 -10.96
CA TYR A 172 10.96 -5.02 -10.26
C TYR A 172 11.53 -6.08 -11.22
N LEU A 173 10.75 -6.47 -12.24
CA LEU A 173 11.19 -7.37 -13.30
C LEU A 173 12.13 -6.71 -14.32
N SER A 174 12.44 -5.43 -14.22
CA SER A 174 13.41 -4.77 -15.11
C SER A 174 14.69 -4.37 -14.39
N ALA A 175 14.71 -4.45 -13.05
CA ALA A 175 15.89 -4.18 -12.24
C ALA A 175 17.01 -5.19 -12.52
N ASP A 176 18.23 -4.67 -12.67
CA ASP A 176 19.46 -5.44 -12.93
C ASP A 176 19.96 -6.20 -11.69
N GLU A 177 19.56 -5.78 -10.49
CA GLU A 177 19.85 -6.48 -9.23
C GLU A 177 18.61 -7.25 -8.76
N ARG A 178 18.69 -8.59 -8.72
CA ARG A 178 17.63 -9.51 -8.27
C ARG A 178 18.16 -10.64 -7.39
#